data_AF-A0A838WHJ9-F1
#
_entry.id   AF-A0A838WHJ9-F1
#
_cell.length_a   1.000
_cell.length_b   1.000
_cell.length_c   1.000
_cell.angle_alpha   90.00
_cell.angle_beta   90.00
_cell.angle_gamma   90.00
#
_symmetry.space_group_name_H-M   'P 1'
#
loop_
_entity.id
_entity.type
_entity.pdbx_description
1 polymer ?
#
loop_
_entity_poly.entity_id
_entity_poly.type
_entity_poly.pdbx_seq_one_letter_code
_entity_poly.pdbx_strand_id
1 'polypeptide(L)' 'PKGDGIEQLESYLGRLGLDFGWLFIFDRRKNALPMEERLSTEVVVTENQYRITVIRA' A
#
# COMPACT_ATOMS: atom_id res chain seq x y z
N PRO A 1 -8.88 -2.98 -2.95
CA PRO A 1 -8.17 -2.09 -1.99
C PRO A 1 -6.72 -1.77 -2.39
N LYS A 2 -5.90 -2.72 -2.86
CA LYS A 2 -4.50 -2.40 -3.24
C LYS A 2 -4.44 -1.47 -4.46
N GLY A 3 -5.14 -1.80 -5.56
CA GLY A 3 -5.17 -0.97 -6.77
C GLY A 3 -5.71 0.44 -6.49
N ASP A 4 -6.94 0.51 -5.98
CA ASP A 4 -7.60 1.78 -5.60
C ASP A 4 -6.75 2.63 -4.63
N GLY A 5 -6.08 1.98 -3.67
CA GLY A 5 -5.20 2.65 -2.71
C GLY A 5 -3.90 3.17 -3.33
N ILE A 6 -3.33 2.46 -4.32
CA ILE A 6 -2.17 2.92 -5.09
C ILE A 6 -2.55 4.15 -5.92
N GLU A 7 -3.64 4.07 -6.69
CA GLU A 7 -4.12 5.18 -7.53
C GLU A 7 -4.38 6.44 -6.68
N GLN A 8 -5.06 6.27 -5.55
CA GLN A 8 -5.33 7.36 -4.63
C GLN A 8 -4.04 7.95 -4.04
N LEU A 9 -3.09 7.11 -3.63
CA LEU A 9 -1.82 7.56 -3.06
C LEU A 9 -0.97 8.31 -4.09
N GLU A 10 -0.90 7.84 -5.33
CA GLU A 10 -0.18 8.53 -6.42
C GLU A 10 -0.68 9.97 -6.60
N SER A 11 -1.99 10.20 -6.54
CA SER A 11 -2.56 11.54 -6.61
C SER A 11 -2.03 12.47 -5.50
N TYR A 12 -1.90 11.96 -4.28
CA TYR A 12 -1.35 12.73 -3.17
C TYR A 12 0.15 12.95 -3.30
N LEU A 13 0.91 11.91 -3.67
CA LEU A 13 2.35 12.00 -3.84
C LEU A 13 2.72 13.05 -4.90
N GLY A 14 2.01 13.06 -6.04
CA GLY A 14 2.20 14.07 -7.07
C GLY A 14 1.92 15.50 -6.61
N ARG A 15 0.89 15.70 -5.76
CA ARG A 15 0.57 17.02 -5.18
C ARG A 15 1.59 17.49 -4.15
N LEU A 16 2.27 16.55 -3.47
CA LEU A 16 3.29 16.84 -2.47
C LEU A 16 4.70 16.92 -3.05
N GLY A 17 4.89 16.56 -4.33
CA GLY A 17 6.22 16.48 -4.95
C GLY A 17 7.08 15.36 -4.36
N LEU A 18 6.46 14.29 -3.85
CA LEU A 18 7.14 13.12 -3.29
C LEU A 18 7.16 11.99 -4.31
N ASP A 19 8.22 11.20 -4.34
CA ASP A 19 8.38 10.05 -5.25
C ASP A 19 8.16 8.69 -4.54
N PHE A 20 7.85 8.70 -3.24
CA PHE A 20 7.59 7.48 -2.47
C PHE A 20 6.51 7.65 -1.40
N GLY A 21 5.89 6.54 -1.00
CA GLY A 21 4.85 6.53 0.04
C GLY A 21 4.61 5.16 0.66
N TRP A 22 3.71 5.12 1.64
CA TRP A 22 3.32 3.91 2.36
C TRP A 22 1.82 3.68 2.24
N LEU A 23 1.43 2.44 1.91
CA LEU A 23 0.03 2.02 1.85
C LEU A 23 -0.20 0.88 2.84
N PHE A 24 -1.02 1.15 3.87
CA PHE A 24 -1.44 0.15 4.84
C PHE A 24 -2.80 -0.43 4.46
N ILE A 25 -2.88 -1.75 4.32
CA ILE A 25 -4.11 -2.47 4.01
C ILE A 25 -4.43 -3.39 5.19
N PHE A 26 -5.52 -3.09 5.91
CA PHE A 26 -5.98 -3.88 7.04
C PHE A 26 -7.01 -4.92 6.61
N ASP A 27 -6.71 -6.19 6.83
CA ASP A 27 -7.68 -7.28 6.68
C ASP A 27 -8.58 -7.34 7.92
N ARG A 28 -9.88 -7.08 7.69
CA ARG A 28 -10.94 -7.00 8.72
C ARG A 28 -11.79 -8.27 8.80
N ARG A 29 -11.40 -9.36 8.11
CA ARG A 29 -12.14 -10.62 8.15
C ARG A 29 -12.10 -11.20 9.57
N LYS A 30 -13.27 -11.62 10.08
CA LYS A 30 -13.41 -12.21 11.43
C LYS A 30 -12.56 -13.48 11.63
N ASN A 31 -12.31 -14.22 10.56
CA ASN A 31 -11.53 -15.46 10.55
C ASN A 31 -10.19 -15.28 9.83
N ALA A 32 -9.62 -14.06 9.87
CA ALA A 32 -8.28 -13.83 9.34
C ALA A 32 -7.24 -14.63 10.15
N LEU A 33 -6.17 -15.06 9.49
CA LEU A 33 -5.03 -15.68 10.16
C LEU A 33 -4.43 -14.73 11.22
N PRO A 34 -3.69 -15.26 12.21
CA PRO A 34 -2.90 -14.46 13.14
C PRO A 34 -2.02 -13.42 12.42
N MET A 35 -1.74 -12.30 13.08
CA MET A 35 -0.98 -11.20 12.50
C MET A 35 0.33 -11.67 11.86
N GLU A 36 1.05 -12.56 12.53
CA GLU A 36 2.35 -13.08 12.09
C GLU A 36 2.25 -13.82 10.74
N GLU A 37 1.10 -14.42 10.45
CA GLU A 37 0.88 -15.22 9.24
C GLU A 37 0.37 -14.39 8.04
N ARG A 38 -0.17 -13.19 8.30
CA ARG A 38 -0.73 -12.32 7.23
C ARG A 38 0.01 -11.01 7.05
N LEU A 39 0.89 -10.63 7.99
CA LEU A 39 1.73 -9.45 7.86
C LEU A 39 2.68 -9.64 6.68
N SER A 40 2.56 -8.77 5.68
CA SER A 40 3.46 -8.77 4.53
C SER A 40 3.84 -7.35 4.17
N THR A 41 5.07 -7.20 3.68
CA THR A 41 5.62 -5.93 3.17
C THR A 41 6.16 -6.18 1.77
N GLU A 42 5.73 -5.36 0.81
CA GLU A 42 6.22 -5.39 -0.55
C GLU A 42 6.46 -3.97 -1.05
N VAL A 43 7.42 -3.79 -1.95
CA VAL A 43 7.61 -2.52 -2.66
C VAL A 43 7.05 -2.67 -4.06
N VAL A 44 6.14 -1.76 -4.41
CA VAL A 44 5.58 -1.64 -5.76
C VAL A 44 6.13 -0.38 -6.40
N VAL A 45 6.62 -0.53 -7.62
CA VAL A 45 6.93 0.60 -8.49
C VAL A 45 5.76 0.78 -9.45
N THR A 46 5.14 1.96 -9.44
CA THR A 46 4.00 2.25 -10.33
C THR A 46 4.48 2.58 -11.75
N GLU A 47 3.56 2.61 -12.71
CA GLU A 47 3.89 3.03 -14.08
C GLU A 47 4.45 4.46 -14.10
N ASN A 48 3.93 5.35 -13.25
CA ASN A 48 4.41 6.72 -13.06
C ASN A 48 5.68 6.83 -12.19
N GLN A 49 6.35 5.71 -11.92
CA GLN A 49 7.64 5.62 -11.21
C GLN A 49 7.59 6.00 -9.71
N TYR A 50 6.42 6.00 -9.08
CA TYR A 50 6.34 6.14 -7.62
C TYR A 50 6.74 4.83 -6.94
N ARG A 51 7.52 4.93 -5.85
CA ARG A 51 7.91 3.80 -5.00
C ARG A 51 6.96 3.69 -3.81
N ILE A 52 6.06 2.72 -3.81
CA ILE A 52 5.07 2.53 -2.76
C ILE A 52 5.41 1.29 -1.94
N THR A 53 5.67 1.47 -0.65
CA THR A 53 5.78 0.35 0.30
C THR A 53 4.38 -0.03 0.77
N VAL A 54 3.92 -1.22 0.38
CA VAL A 54 2.63 -1.75 0.76
C VAL A 54 2.80 -2.68 1.95
N ILE A 55 2.12 -2.37 3.05
CA ILE A 55 2.01 -3.24 4.22
C ILE A 55 0.59 -3.81 4.23
N ARG A 56 0.47 -5.13 4.23
CA ARG A 56 -0.81 -5.79 4.52
C ARG A 56 -0.76 -6.34 5.93
N ALA A 57 -1.67 -5.87 6.76
CA ALA A 57 -1.85 -6.30 8.13
C ALA A 57 -3.14 -7.06 8.22
#